data_AF-A0A7X7FPB7-F1
#
_entry.id   AF-A0A7X7FPB7-F1
#
_cell.length_a   1.000
_cell.length_b   1.000
_cell.length_c   1.000
_cell.angle_alpha   90.00
_cell.angle_beta   90.00
_cell.angle_gamma   90.00
#
_symmetry.space_group_name_H-M   'P 1'
#
loop_
_entity.id
_entity.type
_entity.pdbx_description
1 polymer ?
#
loop_
_entity_poly.entity_id
_entity_poly.type
_entity_poly.pdbx_seq_one_letter_code
_entity_poly.pdbx_strand_id
1 'polypeptide(L)'
;LGIWGSGSRKAIVSLILFYPLWIWFCYRKEVARKPALLIFVAMALTAGAAAFTVGVKGSATGDRLAETWEFVTGQRSKGGGSERLVLYSEAIRVFAENPVVGIGMGQFVYVNRTHHMSHSDIMEVAAGSGLPGVILYLSIIVVFWRRCGRIAGWSSDPDEVRLARLFRVCVVVLFLIALGRTNSGSKTHWVFMASLIGYTATVHRRLLGGEQGGPVLTPRMESWHEYSSVGQFQPATPPAGRRNT
;
A
#
# COMPACT_ATOMS: atom_id res chain seq x y z
N LEU A 1 22.19 3.06 -12.26
CA LEU A 1 21.74 4.03 -13.29
C LEU A 1 20.40 3.69 -13.98
N GLY A 2 19.87 2.46 -13.90
CA GLY A 2 18.68 2.04 -14.67
C GLY A 2 17.33 2.72 -14.33
N ILE A 3 17.10 3.16 -13.08
CA ILE A 3 15.82 3.80 -12.70
C ILE A 3 15.71 5.19 -13.33
N TRP A 4 16.79 5.97 -13.30
CA TRP A 4 16.87 7.31 -13.89
C TRP A 4 16.85 7.26 -15.42
N GLY A 5 17.49 6.25 -16.04
CA GLY A 5 17.44 6.05 -17.49
C GLY A 5 16.08 5.58 -18.03
N SER A 6 15.29 4.84 -17.22
CA SER A 6 13.97 4.36 -17.66
C SER A 6 12.87 5.43 -17.68
N GLY A 7 13.08 6.55 -16.97
CA GLY A 7 12.05 7.58 -16.80
C GLY A 7 10.74 7.07 -16.18
N SER A 8 10.75 5.91 -15.51
CA SER A 8 9.54 5.25 -15.00
C SER A 8 8.99 5.96 -13.76
N ARG A 9 8.23 7.03 -14.01
CA ARG A 9 7.50 7.84 -13.02
C ARG A 9 6.69 6.99 -12.03
N LYS A 10 6.18 5.83 -12.48
CA LYS A 10 5.39 4.91 -11.65
C LYS A 10 6.24 4.25 -10.55
N ALA A 11 7.50 3.92 -10.82
CA ALA A 11 8.39 3.37 -9.80
C ALA A 11 8.66 4.40 -8.69
N ILE A 12 8.89 5.66 -9.07
CA ILE A 12 9.08 6.76 -8.12
C ILE A 12 7.82 6.94 -7.26
N VAL A 13 6.64 7.02 -7.88
CA VAL A 13 5.36 7.11 -7.15
C VAL A 13 5.18 5.93 -6.20
N SER A 14 5.50 4.71 -6.64
CA SER A 14 5.39 3.52 -5.77
C SER A 14 6.31 3.60 -4.55
N LEU A 15 7.54 4.11 -4.69
CA LEU A 15 8.45 4.31 -3.57
C LEU A 15 7.97 5.39 -2.62
N ILE A 16 7.49 6.52 -3.17
CA ILE A 16 6.94 7.63 -2.40
C ILE A 16 5.73 7.18 -1.58
N LEU A 17 4.88 6.29 -2.11
CA LEU A 17 3.76 5.72 -1.36
C LEU A 17 4.21 4.63 -0.38
N PHE A 18 5.16 3.79 -0.79
CA PHE A 18 5.60 2.63 -0.01
C PHE A 18 6.28 3.02 1.30
N TYR A 19 7.22 3.95 1.31
CA TYR A 19 7.98 4.28 2.53
C TYR A 19 7.11 4.86 3.65
N PRO A 20 6.26 5.89 3.41
CA PRO A 20 5.38 6.42 4.45
C PRO A 20 4.38 5.38 4.96
N LEU A 21 3.80 4.57 4.05
CA LEU A 21 2.90 3.48 4.45
C LEU A 21 3.66 2.43 5.28
N TRP A 22 4.87 2.06 4.89
CA TRP A 22 5.69 1.11 5.64
C TRP A 22 6.03 1.63 7.04
N ILE A 23 6.48 2.89 7.15
CA ILE A 23 6.74 3.55 8.43
C ILE A 23 5.47 3.58 9.29
N TRP A 24 4.34 3.97 8.70
CA TRP A 24 3.04 4.02 9.39
C TRP A 24 2.59 2.64 9.89
N PHE A 25 2.61 1.61 9.04
CA PHE A 25 2.11 0.29 9.42
C PHE A 25 3.05 -0.45 10.37
N CYS A 26 4.37 -0.31 10.21
CA CYS A 26 5.35 -1.06 11.00
C CYS A 26 5.74 -0.32 12.29
N TYR A 27 5.88 1.00 12.25
CA TYR A 27 6.54 1.80 13.29
C TYR A 27 5.66 2.91 13.87
N ARG A 28 4.33 2.93 13.65
CA ARG A 28 3.46 4.01 14.16
C ARG A 28 3.62 4.27 15.66
N LYS A 29 3.81 3.23 16.49
CA LYS A 29 3.90 3.39 17.95
C LYS A 29 5.23 4.07 18.33
N GLU A 30 6.31 3.68 17.67
CA GLU A 30 7.66 4.20 17.87
C GLU A 30 7.79 5.63 17.34
N VAL A 31 7.20 5.91 16.18
CA VAL A 31 7.19 7.23 15.55
C VAL A 31 6.31 8.21 16.34
N ALA A 32 5.14 7.78 16.81
CA ALA A 32 4.26 8.63 17.63
C ALA A 32 4.90 9.06 18.96
N ARG A 33 5.86 8.27 19.49
CA ARG A 33 6.64 8.63 20.67
C ARG A 33 7.74 9.66 20.41
N LYS A 34 8.04 9.97 19.14
CA LYS A 34 9.14 10.86 18.73
C LYS A 34 8.61 12.01 17.87
N PRO A 35 7.88 13.01 18.45
CA PRO A 35 7.27 14.09 17.68
C PRO A 35 8.29 14.91 16.88
N ALA A 36 9.52 15.06 17.38
CA ALA A 36 10.60 15.73 16.65
C ALA A 36 10.93 15.06 15.30
N LEU A 37 10.88 13.73 15.21
CA LEU A 37 11.08 13.00 13.96
C LEU A 37 9.94 13.27 12.97
N LEU A 38 8.70 13.33 13.45
CA LEU A 38 7.54 13.66 12.63
C LEU A 38 7.64 15.08 12.05
N ILE A 39 8.01 16.05 12.89
CA ILE A 39 8.24 17.44 12.47
C ILE A 39 9.36 17.49 11.43
N PHE A 40 10.47 16.79 11.67
CA PHE A 40 11.58 16.73 10.71
C PHE A 40 11.16 16.14 9.36
N VAL A 41 10.43 15.02 9.35
CA VAL A 41 9.92 14.40 8.12
C VAL A 41 8.94 15.32 7.40
N ALA A 42 8.03 15.97 8.13
CA ALA A 42 7.09 16.93 7.56
C ALA A 42 7.81 18.15 6.94
N MET A 43 8.82 18.69 7.63
CA MET A 43 9.67 19.77 7.11
C MET A 43 10.43 19.33 5.86
N ALA A 44 11.03 18.14 5.86
CA ALA A 44 11.75 17.60 4.71
C ALA A 44 10.83 17.39 3.51
N LEU A 45 9.62 16.86 3.71
CA LEU A 45 8.62 16.70 2.65
C LEU A 45 8.17 18.06 2.10
N THR A 46 7.95 19.05 2.97
CA THR A 46 7.53 20.40 2.57
C THR A 46 8.64 21.11 1.78
N ALA A 47 9.88 21.05 2.26
CA ALA A 47 11.04 21.59 1.55
C ALA A 47 11.27 20.88 0.22
N GLY A 48 11.14 19.55 0.19
CA GLY A 48 11.23 18.74 -1.03
C GLY A 48 10.14 19.10 -2.04
N ALA A 49 8.90 19.29 -1.59
CA ALA A 49 7.80 19.73 -2.44
C ALA A 49 8.03 21.15 -2.98
N ALA A 50 8.50 22.09 -2.15
CA ALA A 50 8.85 23.44 -2.58
C ALA A 50 9.97 23.42 -3.65
N ALA A 51 11.07 22.71 -3.39
CA ALA A 51 12.17 22.54 -4.34
C ALA A 51 11.69 21.88 -5.65
N PHE A 52 10.81 20.88 -5.56
CA PHE A 52 10.19 20.25 -6.72
C PHE A 52 9.38 21.24 -7.54
N THR A 53 8.53 22.08 -6.91
CA THR A 53 7.75 23.08 -7.65
C THR A 53 8.62 24.12 -8.37
N VAL A 54 9.78 24.47 -7.80
CA VAL A 54 10.73 25.39 -8.46
C VAL A 54 11.44 24.68 -9.62
N GLY A 55 11.91 23.46 -9.41
CA GLY A 55 12.65 22.71 -10.43
C GLY A 55 11.80 22.19 -11.60
N VAL A 56 10.49 22.08 -11.40
CA VAL A 56 9.55 21.56 -12.40
C VAL A 56 9.01 22.66 -13.32
N LYS A 57 9.05 23.93 -12.89
CA LYS A 57 8.70 25.08 -13.72
C LYS A 57 9.61 25.14 -14.96
N GLY A 58 9.00 25.10 -16.16
CA GLY A 58 9.71 25.10 -17.43
C GLY A 58 10.24 23.72 -17.89
N SER A 59 9.94 22.66 -17.14
CA SER A 59 10.23 21.28 -17.58
C SER A 59 9.00 20.64 -18.24
N ALA A 60 9.21 19.72 -19.18
CA ALA A 60 8.13 18.92 -19.77
C ALA A 60 7.32 18.10 -18.74
N THR A 61 7.84 17.91 -17.53
CA THR A 61 7.11 17.30 -16.40
C THR A 61 6.13 18.29 -15.77
N GLY A 62 6.49 19.58 -15.73
CA GLY A 62 5.66 20.65 -15.19
C GLY A 62 4.45 20.94 -16.06
N ASP A 63 4.64 21.00 -17.37
CA ASP A 63 3.54 21.24 -18.32
C ASP A 63 2.47 20.14 -18.21
N ARG A 64 2.90 18.88 -18.04
CA ARG A 64 2.00 17.73 -17.85
C ARG A 64 1.32 17.72 -16.49
N LEU A 65 2.00 18.16 -15.44
CA LEU A 65 1.40 18.27 -14.11
C LEU A 65 0.35 19.39 -14.08
N ALA A 66 0.65 20.54 -14.70
CA ALA A 66 -0.29 21.64 -14.87
C ALA A 66 -1.51 21.19 -15.69
N GLU A 67 -1.31 20.47 -16.79
CA GLU A 67 -2.40 19.89 -17.60
C GLU A 67 -3.27 18.91 -16.80
N THR A 68 -2.66 18.08 -15.96
CA THR A 68 -3.40 17.17 -15.07
C THR A 68 -4.19 17.95 -14.01
N TRP A 69 -3.59 19.01 -13.46
CA TRP A 69 -4.20 19.86 -12.43
C TRP A 69 -5.40 20.63 -12.98
N GLU A 70 -5.25 21.31 -14.12
CA GLU A 70 -6.32 22.05 -14.81
C GLU A 70 -7.51 21.17 -15.20
N PHE A 71 -7.26 19.89 -15.52
CA PHE A 71 -8.33 18.93 -15.76
C PHE A 71 -9.07 18.56 -14.46
N VAL A 72 -8.33 18.23 -13.39
CA VAL A 72 -8.93 17.86 -12.09
C VAL A 72 -9.74 19.02 -11.50
N THR A 73 -9.31 20.26 -11.68
CA THR A 73 -10.06 21.46 -11.26
C THR A 73 -11.19 21.83 -12.21
N GLY A 74 -11.38 21.11 -13.32
CA GLY A 74 -12.43 21.37 -14.30
C GLY A 74 -12.23 22.64 -15.14
N GLN A 75 -11.04 23.25 -15.10
CA GLN A 75 -10.74 24.48 -15.82
C GLN A 75 -10.46 24.27 -17.31
N ARG A 76 -10.22 23.03 -17.76
CA ARG A 76 -9.93 22.74 -19.18
C ARG A 76 -11.13 22.17 -19.94
N SER A 77 -11.58 22.92 -20.95
CA SER A 77 -12.57 22.46 -21.93
C SER A 77 -11.92 21.58 -23.02
N LYS A 78 -12.27 20.29 -23.02
CA LYS A 78 -12.41 19.35 -24.16
C LYS A 78 -11.25 19.06 -25.14
N GLY A 79 -10.06 19.66 -25.06
CA GLY A 79 -9.07 19.52 -26.14
C GLY A 79 -7.91 18.50 -26.00
N GLY A 80 -7.55 18.05 -24.80
CA GLY A 80 -6.28 17.31 -24.62
C GLY A 80 -6.09 16.61 -23.28
N GLY A 81 -7.17 16.22 -22.60
CA GLY A 81 -7.07 15.44 -21.37
C GLY A 81 -6.43 14.08 -21.66
N SER A 82 -5.42 13.69 -20.87
CA SER A 82 -4.64 12.46 -21.07
C SER A 82 -5.55 11.29 -21.47
N GLU A 83 -5.23 10.59 -22.55
CA GLU A 83 -5.96 9.44 -23.13
C GLU A 83 -6.58 8.48 -22.08
N ARG A 84 -5.91 8.30 -20.94
CA ARG A 84 -6.37 7.51 -19.79
C ARG A 84 -7.67 8.00 -19.15
N LEU A 85 -7.87 9.31 -19.06
CA LEU A 85 -9.07 9.91 -18.48
C LEU A 85 -10.27 9.70 -19.39
N VAL A 86 -10.06 9.78 -20.71
CA VAL A 86 -11.08 9.42 -21.70
C VAL A 86 -11.44 7.95 -21.52
N LEU A 87 -10.45 7.06 -21.45
CA LEU A 87 -10.66 5.63 -21.20
C LEU A 87 -11.40 5.35 -19.88
N TYR A 88 -11.11 6.07 -18.79
CA TYR A 88 -11.81 5.90 -17.52
C TYR A 88 -13.26 6.36 -17.59
N SER A 89 -13.52 7.51 -18.21
CA SER A 89 -14.89 7.98 -18.38
C SER A 89 -15.71 7.05 -19.27
N GLU A 90 -15.11 6.46 -20.31
CA GLU A 90 -15.74 5.43 -21.14
C GLU A 90 -15.96 4.12 -20.38
N ALA A 91 -15.00 3.66 -19.58
CA ALA A 91 -15.17 2.45 -18.76
C ALA A 91 -16.29 2.62 -17.72
N ILE A 92 -16.37 3.79 -17.07
CA ILE A 92 -17.45 4.13 -16.14
C ILE A 92 -18.80 4.16 -16.86
N ARG A 93 -18.86 4.75 -18.07
CA ARG A 93 -20.08 4.74 -18.90
C ARG A 93 -20.52 3.31 -19.22
N VAL A 94 -19.62 2.47 -19.72
CA VAL A 94 -19.91 1.07 -20.07
C VAL A 94 -20.38 0.27 -18.85
N PHE A 95 -19.75 0.48 -17.69
CA PHE A 95 -20.19 -0.14 -16.44
C PHE A 95 -21.59 0.33 -16.02
N ALA A 96 -21.88 1.63 -16.12
CA ALA A 96 -23.19 2.19 -15.79
C ALA A 96 -24.30 1.65 -16.71
N GLU A 97 -23.99 1.40 -17.99
CA GLU A 97 -24.90 0.78 -18.96
C GLU A 97 -25.08 -0.73 -18.72
N ASN A 98 -24.07 -1.42 -18.18
CA ASN A 98 -24.06 -2.88 -18.00
C ASN A 98 -23.59 -3.32 -16.59
N PRO A 99 -24.24 -2.88 -15.50
CA PRO A 99 -23.68 -3.01 -14.15
C PRO A 99 -23.70 -4.42 -13.59
N VAL A 100 -24.55 -5.32 -14.10
CA VAL A 100 -24.73 -6.66 -13.53
C VAL A 100 -23.79 -7.67 -14.16
N VAL A 101 -23.74 -7.74 -15.50
CA VAL A 101 -22.97 -8.77 -16.23
C VAL A 101 -21.72 -8.19 -16.88
N GLY A 102 -21.65 -6.86 -17.05
CA GLY A 102 -20.66 -6.23 -17.90
C GLY A 102 -20.85 -6.59 -19.37
N ILE A 103 -19.89 -6.19 -20.20
CA ILE A 103 -19.88 -6.45 -21.66
C ILE A 103 -19.02 -7.65 -22.06
N GLY A 104 -18.50 -8.42 -21.10
CA GLY A 104 -17.53 -9.50 -21.32
C GLY A 104 -16.08 -9.03 -21.11
N MET A 105 -15.28 -9.87 -20.45
CA MET A 105 -13.87 -9.56 -20.17
C MET A 105 -13.07 -9.38 -21.46
N GLY A 106 -12.31 -8.29 -21.56
CA GLY A 106 -11.52 -7.95 -22.74
C GLY A 106 -12.31 -7.35 -23.92
N GLN A 107 -13.63 -7.20 -23.81
CA GLN A 107 -14.45 -6.58 -24.86
C GLN A 107 -14.39 -5.05 -24.85
N PHE A 108 -13.85 -4.44 -23.79
CA PHE A 108 -13.79 -2.98 -23.64
C PHE A 108 -13.07 -2.30 -24.81
N VAL A 109 -12.01 -2.91 -25.35
CA VAL A 109 -11.24 -2.41 -26.50
C VAL A 109 -12.09 -2.22 -27.76
N TYR A 110 -13.15 -3.01 -27.93
CA TYR A 110 -14.02 -2.91 -29.11
C TYR A 110 -15.16 -1.90 -28.94
N VAL A 111 -15.49 -1.55 -27.69
CA VAL A 111 -16.61 -0.66 -27.35
C VAL A 111 -16.15 0.79 -27.14
N ASN A 112 -14.90 0.98 -26.72
CA ASN A 112 -14.35 2.31 -26.50
C ASN A 112 -13.91 2.97 -27.82
N ARG A 113 -13.89 4.30 -27.85
CA ARG A 113 -13.66 5.07 -29.10
C ARG A 113 -12.21 5.07 -29.55
N THR A 114 -11.29 4.79 -28.64
CA THR A 114 -9.85 4.85 -28.89
C THR A 114 -9.25 3.48 -29.26
N HIS A 115 -10.03 2.42 -29.17
CA HIS A 115 -9.58 1.03 -29.33
C HIS A 115 -8.37 0.67 -28.46
N HIS A 116 -8.34 1.18 -27.23
CA HIS A 116 -7.24 0.96 -26.28
C HIS A 116 -7.73 0.34 -24.96
N MET A 117 -6.89 -0.46 -24.30
CA MET A 117 -7.25 -1.02 -22.99
C MET A 117 -7.45 0.09 -21.96
N SER A 118 -8.35 -0.11 -20.99
CA SER A 118 -8.70 0.90 -19.97
C SER A 118 -7.52 1.37 -19.11
N HIS A 119 -6.36 0.72 -19.18
CA HIS A 119 -5.17 1.00 -18.37
C HIS A 119 -5.37 0.90 -16.85
N SER A 120 -6.49 0.35 -16.37
CA SER A 120 -6.78 0.10 -14.97
C SER A 120 -7.47 -1.26 -14.82
N ASP A 121 -6.89 -2.17 -14.03
CA ASP A 121 -7.48 -3.51 -13.85
C ASP A 121 -8.90 -3.44 -13.27
N ILE A 122 -9.15 -2.48 -12.39
CA ILE A 122 -10.48 -2.33 -11.75
C ILE A 122 -11.52 -1.88 -12.77
N MET A 123 -11.15 -0.96 -13.68
CA MET A 123 -12.06 -0.48 -14.71
C MET A 123 -12.35 -1.57 -15.74
N GLU A 124 -11.35 -2.36 -16.10
CA GLU A 124 -11.50 -3.51 -16.99
C GLU A 124 -12.43 -4.57 -16.38
N VAL A 125 -12.23 -4.90 -15.09
CA VAL A 125 -13.11 -5.84 -14.36
C VAL A 125 -14.52 -5.27 -14.24
N ALA A 126 -14.67 -3.98 -13.90
CA ALA A 126 -15.98 -3.33 -13.79
C ALA A 126 -16.74 -3.35 -15.12
N ALA A 127 -16.14 -2.83 -16.20
CA ALA A 127 -16.78 -2.82 -17.51
C ALA A 127 -17.02 -4.24 -18.07
N GLY A 128 -16.06 -5.15 -17.89
CA GLY A 128 -16.11 -6.48 -18.50
C GLY A 128 -16.99 -7.49 -17.76
N SER A 129 -17.09 -7.40 -16.44
CA SER A 129 -17.79 -8.41 -15.62
C SER A 129 -18.84 -7.86 -14.66
N GLY A 130 -19.06 -6.54 -14.67
CA GLY A 130 -20.02 -5.88 -13.82
C GLY A 130 -19.68 -5.99 -12.33
N LEU A 131 -20.71 -5.81 -11.51
CA LEU A 131 -20.64 -5.82 -10.06
C LEU A 131 -20.16 -7.16 -9.48
N PRO A 132 -20.58 -8.35 -9.97
CA PRO A 132 -20.10 -9.62 -9.47
C PRO A 132 -18.58 -9.78 -9.58
N GLY A 133 -17.99 -9.38 -10.71
CA GLY A 133 -16.54 -9.47 -10.88
C GLY A 133 -15.78 -8.46 -10.03
N VAL A 134 -16.31 -7.23 -9.87
CA VAL A 134 -15.73 -6.24 -8.94
C VAL A 134 -15.75 -6.76 -7.50
N ILE A 135 -16.88 -7.33 -7.05
CA ILE A 135 -17.01 -7.93 -5.72
C ILE A 135 -16.00 -9.07 -5.55
N LEU A 136 -15.89 -9.96 -6.52
CA LEU A 136 -14.94 -11.07 -6.47
C LEU A 136 -13.50 -10.56 -6.41
N TYR A 137 -13.12 -9.62 -7.26
CA TYR A 137 -11.79 -9.02 -7.27
C TYR A 137 -11.43 -8.35 -5.93
N LEU A 138 -12.34 -7.51 -5.40
CA LEU A 138 -12.13 -6.86 -4.11
C LEU A 138 -12.14 -7.85 -2.94
N SER A 139 -12.91 -8.93 -3.02
CA SER A 139 -12.95 -9.96 -1.97
C SER A 139 -11.59 -10.62 -1.74
N ILE A 140 -10.80 -10.84 -2.80
CA ILE A 140 -9.45 -11.41 -2.71
C ILE A 140 -8.56 -10.49 -1.87
N ILE A 141 -8.61 -9.19 -2.15
CA ILE A 141 -7.85 -8.16 -1.42
C ILE A 141 -8.30 -8.09 0.04
N VAL A 142 -9.62 -8.11 0.29
CA VAL A 142 -10.20 -8.06 1.64
C VAL A 142 -9.82 -9.31 2.45
N VAL A 143 -9.93 -10.51 1.88
CA VAL A 143 -9.56 -11.76 2.54
C VAL A 143 -8.07 -11.76 2.90
N PHE A 144 -7.21 -11.36 1.97
CA PHE A 144 -5.78 -11.24 2.21
C PHE A 144 -5.48 -10.22 3.33
N TRP A 145 -6.11 -9.05 3.26
CA TRP A 145 -5.95 -7.98 4.26
C TRP A 145 -6.34 -8.42 5.67
N ARG A 146 -7.48 -9.11 5.80
CA ARG A 146 -7.97 -9.66 7.07
C ARG A 146 -7.04 -10.74 7.59
N ARG A 147 -6.52 -11.62 6.72
CA ARG A 147 -5.55 -12.66 7.10
C ARG A 147 -4.27 -12.08 7.66
N CYS A 148 -3.66 -11.10 6.99
CA CYS A 148 -2.47 -10.40 7.52
C CYS A 148 -2.75 -9.71 8.87
N GLY A 149 -3.99 -9.25 9.08
CA GLY A 149 -4.40 -8.69 10.37
C GLY A 149 -4.46 -9.68 11.50
N ARG A 150 -5.02 -10.86 11.21
CA ARG A 150 -5.04 -11.97 12.18
C ARG A 150 -3.63 -12.41 12.52
N ILE A 151 -2.75 -12.60 11.53
CA ILE A 151 -1.34 -12.93 11.77
C ILE A 151 -0.67 -11.87 12.65
N ALA A 152 -0.83 -10.59 12.32
CA ALA A 152 -0.23 -9.50 13.10
C ALA A 152 -0.80 -9.34 14.52
N GLY A 153 -2.00 -9.87 14.79
CA GLY A 153 -2.65 -9.83 16.11
C GLY A 153 -2.48 -11.10 16.95
N TRP A 154 -2.21 -12.24 16.32
CA TRP A 154 -2.15 -13.54 16.98
C TRP A 154 -0.74 -14.14 17.03
N SER A 155 0.17 -13.72 16.15
CA SER A 155 1.55 -14.22 16.20
C SER A 155 2.34 -13.58 17.34
N SER A 156 3.03 -14.41 18.10
CA SER A 156 4.02 -13.99 19.10
C SER A 156 5.37 -13.65 18.48
N ASP A 157 5.64 -14.12 17.27
CA ASP A 157 6.90 -13.90 16.57
C ASP A 157 6.94 -12.47 15.97
N PRO A 158 7.87 -11.60 16.42
CA PRO A 158 7.98 -10.24 15.89
C PRO A 158 8.30 -10.20 14.39
N ASP A 159 8.93 -11.23 13.83
CA ASP A 159 9.24 -11.30 12.38
C ASP A 159 7.99 -11.56 11.56
N GLU A 160 7.15 -12.52 11.96
CA GLU A 160 5.86 -12.78 11.32
C GLU A 160 4.93 -11.56 11.37
N VAL A 161 4.90 -10.85 12.51
CA VAL A 161 4.12 -9.61 12.67
C VAL A 161 4.63 -8.51 11.74
N ARG A 162 5.96 -8.31 11.66
CA ARG A 162 6.58 -7.33 10.76
C ARG A 162 6.30 -7.65 9.30
N LEU A 163 6.44 -8.91 8.91
CA LEU A 163 6.20 -9.35 7.54
C LEU A 163 4.72 -9.24 7.14
N ALA A 164 3.79 -9.59 8.03
CA ALA A 164 2.36 -9.41 7.77
C ALA A 164 1.96 -7.93 7.59
N ARG A 165 2.57 -7.02 8.35
CA ARG A 165 2.41 -5.57 8.18
C ARG A 165 3.01 -5.08 6.87
N LEU A 166 4.20 -5.57 6.52
CA LEU A 166 4.84 -5.28 5.23
C LEU A 166 3.96 -5.73 4.06
N PHE A 167 3.35 -6.91 4.12
CA PHE A 167 2.47 -7.42 3.07
C PHE A 167 1.20 -6.59 2.89
N ARG A 168 0.65 -6.03 3.98
CA ARG A 168 -0.45 -5.06 3.91
C ARG A 168 -0.04 -3.82 3.12
N VAL A 169 1.14 -3.29 3.38
CA VAL A 169 1.70 -2.14 2.65
C VAL A 169 1.87 -2.48 1.17
N CYS A 170 2.46 -3.63 0.85
CA CYS A 170 2.62 -4.09 -0.52
C CYS A 170 1.28 -4.17 -1.26
N VAL A 171 0.23 -4.71 -0.63
CA VAL A 171 -1.10 -4.81 -1.25
C VAL A 171 -1.74 -3.45 -1.46
N VAL A 172 -1.62 -2.51 -0.51
CA VAL A 172 -2.12 -1.14 -0.70
C VAL A 172 -1.39 -0.46 -1.85
N VAL A 173 -0.06 -0.55 -1.90
CA VAL A 173 0.74 0.03 -2.98
C VAL A 173 0.40 -0.60 -4.32
N LEU A 174 0.29 -1.92 -4.40
CA LEU A 174 -0.10 -2.62 -5.63
C LEU A 174 -1.51 -2.24 -6.08
N PHE A 175 -2.46 -2.10 -5.15
CA PHE A 175 -3.81 -1.67 -5.45
C PHE A 175 -3.85 -0.23 -6.00
N LEU A 176 -3.12 0.70 -5.37
CA LEU A 176 -3.02 2.08 -5.85
C LEU A 176 -2.35 2.17 -7.23
N ILE A 177 -1.36 1.31 -7.50
CA ILE A 177 -0.74 1.21 -8.84
C ILE A 177 -1.73 0.61 -9.85
N ALA A 178 -2.52 -0.38 -9.45
CA ALA A 178 -3.52 -1.04 -10.30
C ALA A 178 -4.61 -0.07 -10.78
N LEU A 179 -4.86 1.03 -10.05
CA LEU A 179 -5.74 2.12 -10.50
C LEU A 179 -5.20 2.86 -11.73
N GLY A 180 -3.91 2.75 -12.07
CA GLY A 180 -3.26 3.45 -13.17
C GLY A 180 -2.40 2.56 -14.08
N ARG A 181 -2.50 1.25 -13.90
CA ARG A 181 -1.80 0.24 -14.68
C ARG A 181 -2.58 -1.07 -14.65
N THR A 182 -2.65 -1.74 -15.79
CA THR A 182 -3.06 -3.13 -15.85
C THR A 182 -1.91 -4.04 -15.40
N ASN A 183 -2.10 -4.73 -14.28
CA ASN A 183 -1.18 -5.74 -13.75
C ASN A 183 -1.61 -7.16 -14.13
N SER A 184 -2.86 -7.34 -14.57
CA SER A 184 -3.43 -8.62 -15.03
C SER A 184 -2.58 -9.32 -16.11
N GLY A 185 -1.92 -8.57 -16.99
CA GLY A 185 -1.02 -9.13 -18.02
C GLY A 185 0.38 -9.51 -17.52
N SER A 186 0.75 -9.17 -16.28
CA SER A 186 2.11 -9.39 -15.76
C SER A 186 2.23 -10.73 -15.02
N LYS A 187 2.97 -11.69 -15.59
CA LYS A 187 3.26 -12.98 -14.93
C LYS A 187 3.94 -12.80 -13.57
N THR A 188 4.86 -11.84 -13.46
CA THR A 188 5.57 -11.53 -12.22
C THR A 188 4.62 -11.07 -11.12
N HIS A 189 3.60 -10.29 -11.45
CA HIS A 189 2.59 -9.87 -10.48
C HIS A 189 1.84 -11.07 -9.90
N TRP A 190 1.41 -12.01 -10.74
CA TRP A 190 0.70 -13.21 -10.30
C TRP A 190 1.57 -14.13 -9.43
N VAL A 191 2.82 -14.35 -9.81
CA VAL A 191 3.79 -15.14 -9.02
C VAL A 191 4.01 -14.49 -7.66
N PHE A 192 4.17 -13.17 -7.62
CA PHE A 192 4.30 -12.43 -6.38
C PHE A 192 3.06 -12.56 -5.49
N MET A 193 1.87 -12.33 -6.04
CA MET A 193 0.60 -12.45 -5.29
C MET A 193 0.37 -13.87 -4.78
N ALA A 194 0.62 -14.89 -5.60
CA ALA A 194 0.53 -16.29 -5.19
C ALA A 194 1.50 -16.61 -4.04
N SER A 195 2.73 -16.09 -4.09
CA SER A 195 3.73 -16.28 -3.03
C SER A 195 3.27 -15.64 -1.72
N LEU A 196 2.74 -14.41 -1.77
CA LEU A 196 2.19 -13.72 -0.59
C LEU A 196 1.01 -14.48 0.01
N ILE A 197 0.06 -14.91 -0.83
CA ILE A 197 -1.14 -15.64 -0.39
C ILE A 197 -0.75 -16.99 0.20
N GLY A 198 0.18 -17.71 -0.43
CA GLY A 198 0.70 -19.01 0.04
C GLY A 198 1.38 -18.89 1.39
N TYR A 199 2.34 -17.95 1.53
CA TYR A 199 3.02 -17.71 2.81
C TYR A 199 2.03 -17.40 3.93
N THR A 200 1.13 -16.43 3.71
CA THR A 200 0.16 -16.01 4.73
C THR A 200 -0.83 -17.12 5.07
N ALA A 201 -1.20 -17.98 4.12
CA ALA A 201 -2.05 -19.13 4.37
C ALA A 201 -1.35 -20.16 5.27
N THR A 202 -0.07 -20.46 5.00
CA THR A 202 0.73 -21.39 5.80
C THR A 202 0.90 -20.90 7.23
N VAL A 203 1.30 -19.63 7.43
CA VAL A 203 1.42 -19.04 8.78
C VAL A 203 0.07 -19.04 9.51
N HIS A 204 -1.01 -18.63 8.83
CA HIS A 204 -2.33 -18.62 9.45
C HIS A 204 -2.83 -20.02 9.86
N ARG A 205 -2.51 -21.07 9.08
CA ARG A 205 -2.83 -22.46 9.45
C ARG A 205 -2.02 -22.92 10.66
N ARG A 206 -0.72 -22.61 10.71
CA ARG A 206 0.13 -22.91 11.89
C ARG A 206 -0.42 -22.27 13.16
N LEU A 207 -0.86 -21.01 13.08
CA LEU A 207 -1.46 -20.29 14.22
C LEU A 207 -2.80 -20.90 14.68
N LEU A 208 -3.59 -21.49 13.77
CA LEU A 208 -4.86 -22.15 14.12
C LEU A 208 -4.69 -23.59 14.61
N GLY A 209 -3.72 -24.32 14.07
CA GLY A 209 -3.56 -25.76 14.32
C GLY A 209 -2.95 -26.10 15.68
N GLY A 210 -2.37 -25.14 16.40
CA GLY A 210 -1.69 -25.41 17.67
C GLY A 210 -0.51 -26.40 17.58
N GLU A 211 -0.13 -26.82 16.36
CA GLU A 211 0.71 -27.99 16.07
C GLU A 211 2.19 -27.84 16.46
N GLN A 212 2.58 -26.79 17.17
CA GLN A 212 3.98 -26.58 17.53
C GLN A 212 4.19 -26.34 19.03
N GLY A 213 3.44 -26.97 19.93
CA GLY A 213 3.79 -27.06 21.36
C GLY A 213 4.09 -25.72 22.07
N GLY A 214 3.78 -24.60 21.42
CA GLY A 214 3.92 -23.26 21.93
C GLY A 214 2.69 -22.96 22.79
N PRO A 215 2.84 -22.10 23.81
CA PRO A 215 1.76 -21.80 24.73
C PRO A 215 0.48 -21.47 23.97
N VAL A 216 -0.58 -22.22 24.28
CA VAL A 216 -1.93 -21.99 23.78
C VAL A 216 -2.25 -20.50 23.99
N LEU A 217 -2.50 -19.80 22.88
CA LEU A 217 -2.71 -18.36 22.87
C LEU A 217 -3.99 -18.01 23.63
N THR A 218 -3.84 -17.39 24.80
CA THR A 218 -4.81 -16.38 25.22
C THR A 218 -4.60 -15.14 24.35
N PRO A 219 -5.67 -14.41 23.97
CA PRO A 219 -5.52 -13.10 23.36
C PRO A 219 -4.54 -12.29 24.20
N ARG A 220 -3.59 -11.59 23.57
CA ARG A 220 -2.74 -10.61 24.25
C ARG A 220 -3.65 -9.51 24.80
N MET A 221 -4.30 -9.76 25.93
CA MET A 221 -4.75 -8.72 26.85
C MET A 221 -3.45 -8.04 27.23
N GLU A 222 -3.14 -6.95 26.52
CA GLU A 222 -2.13 -6.00 26.97
C GLU A 222 -2.52 -5.69 28.41
N SER A 223 -1.80 -6.28 29.37
CA SER A 223 -1.90 -5.97 30.78
C SER A 223 -1.46 -4.52 30.91
N TRP A 224 -2.43 -3.61 30.85
CA TRP A 224 -2.25 -2.16 31.02
C TRP A 224 -1.65 -1.77 32.39
N HIS A 225 -1.31 -2.74 33.24
CA HIS A 225 -0.79 -2.55 34.58
C HIS A 225 0.73 -2.71 34.74
N GLU A 226 1.48 -3.14 33.71
CA GLU A 226 2.91 -3.48 33.88
C GLU A 226 3.90 -2.36 33.51
N TYR A 227 3.41 -1.11 33.37
CA TYR A 227 4.26 0.08 33.12
C TYR A 227 4.24 1.11 34.25
N SER A 228 3.69 0.79 35.44
CA SER A 228 3.72 1.69 36.60
C SER A 228 4.87 1.42 37.60
N SER A 229 5.75 0.43 37.37
CA SER A 229 6.80 0.05 38.34
C SER A 229 8.25 0.33 37.93
N VAL A 230 8.52 0.89 36.73
CA VAL A 230 9.88 1.32 36.37
C VAL A 230 10.13 2.73 36.91
N GLY A 231 10.43 2.81 38.21
CA GLY A 231 10.62 4.08 38.90
C GLY A 231 11.08 3.97 40.36
N GLN A 232 11.90 2.98 40.72
CA GLN A 232 12.77 3.09 41.90
C GLN A 232 14.22 2.90 41.48
N PHE A 233 14.87 4.04 41.26
CA PHE A 233 16.31 4.17 41.09
C PHE A 233 16.98 3.78 42.41
N GLN A 234 17.54 2.57 42.50
CA GLN A 234 18.42 2.21 43.61
C GLN A 234 19.79 2.89 43.38
N PRO A 235 20.25 3.80 44.27
CA PRO A 235 21.58 4.37 44.16
C PRO A 235 22.63 3.28 44.35
N ALA A 236 23.64 3.25 43.48
CA ALA A 236 24.75 2.32 43.54
C ALA A 236 25.53 2.49 44.85
N THR A 237 25.59 1.44 45.66
CA THR A 237 26.49 1.36 46.81
C THR A 237 27.95 1.30 46.33
N PRO A 238 28.85 2.14 46.87
CA PRO A 238 30.27 2.11 46.52
C PRO A 238 30.95 0.81 47.00
N PRO A 239 32.00 0.33 46.29
CA PRO A 239 32.69 -0.90 46.65
C PRO A 239 33.44 -0.75 47.98
N ALA A 240 33.10 -1.61 48.94
CA ALA A 240 33.82 -1.73 50.20
C ALA A 240 35.24 -2.27 49.95
N GLY A 241 36.24 -1.52 50.42
CA GLY A 241 37.65 -1.81 50.26
C GLY A 241 38.05 -3.18 50.83
N ARG A 242 38.85 -3.91 50.05
CA ARG A 242 39.65 -5.04 50.57
C ARG A 242 40.81 -4.48 51.37
N ARG A 243 40.78 -4.71 52.69
CA ARG A 243 41.94 -4.62 53.57
C ARG A 243 42.83 -5.86 53.41
N ASN A 244 44.12 -5.60 53.48
CA ASN A 244 45.23 -6.54 53.52
C ASN A 244 45.06 -7.63 54.57
N THR A 245 45.46 -8.86 54.22
CA THR A 245 46.35 -9.74 54.99
C THR A 245 47.04 -10.68 54.04
#